data_AF-V5I479-F1
#
_entry.id   AF-V5I479-F1
#
_cell.length_a   1.000
_cell.length_b   1.000
_cell.length_c   1.000
_cell.angle_alpha   90.00
_cell.angle_beta   90.00
_cell.angle_gamma   90.00
#
_symmetry.space_group_name_H-M   'P 1'
#
loop_
_entity.id
_entity.type
_entity.pdbx_description
1 polymer ?
#
loop_
_entity_poly.entity_id
_entity_poly.type
_entity_poly.pdbx_seq_one_letter_code
_entity_poly.pdbx_strand_id
1 'polypeptide(L)' 'MRVLTMVIASLLLLESFYLVECQRKPPKYKTQRGCGIPCDAPSNCGGKFCRVCGGGGLWTPYRCQK' A
#
# COMPACT_ATOMS: atom_id res chain seq x y z
N MET A 1 46.26 7.13 2.79
CA MET A 1 45.14 7.77 3.52
C MET A 1 43.87 7.99 2.68
N ARG A 2 43.97 8.47 1.42
CA ARG A 2 42.79 8.79 0.59
C ARG A 2 41.89 7.60 0.22
N VAL A 3 42.47 6.41 0.06
CA VAL A 3 41.70 5.19 -0.24
C VAL A 3 40.84 4.78 0.96
N LEU A 4 41.43 4.85 2.16
CA LEU A 4 40.76 4.50 3.41
C LEU A 4 39.55 5.41 3.67
N THR A 5 39.68 6.71 3.40
CA THR A 5 38.55 7.65 3.52
C THR A 5 37.44 7.38 2.51
N MET A 6 37.77 6.96 1.28
CA MET A 6 36.76 6.61 0.27
C MET A 6 36.00 5.33 0.63
N VAL A 7 36.70 4.33 1.17
CA VAL A 7 36.08 3.08 1.65
C VAL A 7 35.13 3.36 2.81
N ILE A 8 35.55 4.18 3.78
CA ILE A 8 34.70 4.57 4.93
C ILE A 8 33.47 5.37 4.45
N ALA A 9 33.65 6.33 3.54
CA ALA A 9 32.53 7.10 3.00
C ALA A 9 31.50 6.22 2.25
N SER A 10 31.98 5.21 1.52
CA SER A 10 31.13 4.26 0.81
C SER A 10 30.33 3.37 1.77
N LEU A 11 30.97 2.91 2.87
CA LEU A 11 30.31 2.15 3.93
C LEU A 11 29.20 2.96 4.62
N LEU A 12 29.49 4.23 4.97
CA LEU A 12 28.50 5.12 5.60
C LEU A 12 27.31 5.40 4.69
N LEU A 13 27.54 5.59 3.39
CA LEU A 13 26.47 5.75 2.41
C LEU A 13 25.60 4.49 2.36
N LEU A 14 26.21 3.30 2.30
CA LEU A 14 25.48 2.04 2.24
C LEU A 14 24.59 1.82 3.47
N GLU A 15 25.08 2.13 4.68
CA GLU A 15 24.29 2.04 5.91
C GLU A 15 23.12 3.03 5.93
N SER A 16 23.33 4.26 5.43
CA SER A 16 22.26 5.26 5.34
C SER A 16 21.13 4.83 4.40
N PHE A 17 21.46 4.22 3.26
CA PHE A 17 20.47 3.67 2.34
C PHE A 17 19.72 2.49 2.95
N TYR A 18 20.43 1.60 3.66
CA TYR A 18 19.82 0.47 4.35
C TYR A 18 18.81 0.93 5.41
N LEU A 19 19.16 1.93 6.22
CA LEU A 19 18.27 2.50 7.24
C LEU A 19 17.01 3.13 6.62
N VAL A 20 17.14 3.85 5.50
CA VAL A 20 16.01 4.49 4.83
C VAL A 20 15.04 3.46 4.25
N GLU A 21 15.54 2.41 3.59
CA GLU A 21 14.68 1.35 3.06
C GLU A 21 14.01 0.54 4.17
N CYS A 22 14.70 0.22 5.26
CA CYS A 22 14.09 -0.47 6.39
C CYS A 22 13.08 0.38 7.17
N GLN A 23 13.24 1.72 7.19
CA GLN A 23 12.30 2.65 7.83
C GLN A 23 11.08 3.00 6.96
N ARG A 24 11.08 2.65 5.66
CA ARG A 24 9.87 2.76 4.84
C ARG A 24 8.83 1.78 5.35
N LYS A 25 7.99 2.24 6.29
CA LYS A 25 6.75 1.56 6.63
C LYS A 25 5.95 1.38 5.34
N PRO A 26 5.51 0.14 5.01
CA PRO A 26 4.63 -0.07 3.87
C PRO A 26 3.42 0.85 4.02
N PRO A 27 2.90 1.43 2.92
CA PRO A 27 1.73 2.27 3.00
C PRO A 27 0.64 1.47 3.72
N LYS A 28 0.16 2.00 4.85
CA LYS A 28 -1.00 1.43 5.52
C LYS A 28 -2.16 1.61 4.56
N TYR A 29 -2.44 0.59 3.75
CA TYR A 29 -3.70 0.49 3.03
C TYR A 29 -4.78 0.56 4.11
N LYS A 30 -5.46 1.71 4.19
CA LYS A 30 -6.66 1.83 5.00
C LYS A 30 -7.66 0.88 4.35
N THR A 31 -7.77 -0.33 4.89
CA THR A 31 -8.91 -1.20 4.63
C THR A 31 -10.12 -0.42 5.15
N GLN A 32 -10.77 0.29 4.23
CA GLN A 32 -12.00 1.00 4.53
C GLN A 32 -12.97 -0.06 5.05
N ARG A 33 -13.43 0.12 6.30
CA ARG A 33 -14.43 -0.78 6.88
C ARG A 33 -15.71 -0.68 6.04
N GLY A 34 -16.00 -1.73 5.26
CA GLY A 34 -17.26 -1.94 4.54
C GLY A 34 -17.32 -1.48 3.08
N CYS A 35 -16.61 -0.41 2.70
CA CYS A 35 -16.61 0.12 1.33
C CYS A 35 -15.24 -0.09 0.66
N GLY A 36 -15.20 -0.29 -0.65
CA GLY A 36 -13.97 -0.43 -1.43
C GLY A 36 -13.41 -1.85 -1.55
N ILE A 37 -14.03 -2.84 -0.88
CA ILE A 37 -13.74 -4.26 -1.12
C ILE A 37 -14.31 -4.69 -2.49
N PRO A 38 -13.63 -5.60 -3.21
CA PRO A 38 -14.20 -6.22 -4.40
C PRO A 38 -15.50 -6.95 -4.07
N CYS A 39 -16.47 -6.89 -4.97
CA CYS A 39 -17.73 -7.60 -4.85
C CYS A 39 -18.24 -8.06 -6.21
N ASP A 40 -19.01 -9.14 -6.21
CA ASP A 40 -19.74 -9.64 -7.38
C ASP A 40 -21.26 -9.50 -7.17
N ALA A 41 -21.68 -9.45 -5.91
CA ALA A 41 -23.06 -9.28 -5.48
C ALA A 41 -23.16 -8.30 -4.31
N PRO A 42 -24.28 -7.58 -4.15
CA PRO A 42 -24.49 -6.65 -3.03
C PRO A 42 -24.45 -7.34 -1.65
N SER A 43 -24.71 -8.66 -1.60
CA SER A 43 -24.57 -9.47 -0.38
C SER A 43 -23.14 -9.60 0.14
N ASN A 44 -22.14 -9.43 -0.74
CA ASN A 44 -20.72 -9.49 -0.36
C ASN A 44 -20.29 -8.20 0.37
N CYS A 45 -21.13 -7.16 0.31
CA CYS A 45 -20.91 -5.90 0.99
C CYS A 45 -21.43 -5.97 2.43
N GLY A 46 -20.50 -6.09 3.37
CA GLY A 46 -20.80 -6.19 4.80
C GLY A 46 -20.95 -4.81 5.45
N GLY A 47 -22.16 -4.24 5.45
CA GLY A 47 -22.43 -3.08 6.29
C GLY A 47 -23.77 -2.39 6.06
N LYS A 48 -24.21 -1.61 7.06
CA LYS A 48 -25.43 -0.80 6.97
C LYS A 48 -25.33 0.31 5.91
N PHE A 49 -24.10 0.74 5.61
CA PHE A 49 -23.78 1.88 4.76
C PHE A 49 -23.24 1.52 3.39
N CYS A 50 -22.65 0.34 3.18
CA CYS A 50 -22.06 -0.04 1.90
C CYS A 50 -22.81 -1.26 1.39
N ARG A 51 -23.87 -1.05 0.59
CA ARG A 51 -24.75 -2.14 0.12
C ARG A 51 -24.74 -2.31 -1.39
N VAL A 52 -24.19 -1.34 -2.10
CA VAL A 52 -24.21 -1.33 -3.56
C VAL A 52 -22.90 -1.95 -4.04
N CYS A 53 -22.99 -2.94 -4.91
CA CYS A 53 -21.82 -3.42 -5.64
C CYS A 53 -21.75 -2.68 -6.98
N GLY A 54 -20.77 -1.79 -7.16
CA GLY A 54 -20.77 -0.84 -8.27
C GLY A 54 -19.39 -0.29 -8.64
N GLY A 55 -19.36 0.55 -9.68
CA GLY A 55 -18.13 1.19 -10.18
C GLY A 55 -17.16 0.25 -10.90
N GLY A 56 -17.58 -0.99 -11.16
CA GLY A 56 -16.86 -1.89 -12.04
C GLY A 56 -17.21 -1.65 -13.50
N GLY A 57 -16.27 -2.00 -14.37
CA GLY A 57 -16.35 -1.88 -15.81
C GLY A 57 -15.33 -2.82 -16.47
N LEU A 58 -15.10 -2.68 -17.77
CA LEU A 58 -14.26 -3.61 -18.53
C LEU A 58 -12.82 -3.72 -18.00
N TRP A 59 -12.34 -2.71 -17.27
CA TRP A 59 -10.97 -2.62 -16.74
C TRP A 59 -10.89 -2.38 -15.22
N THR A 60 -12.03 -2.28 -14.53
CA THR A 60 -12.08 -2.00 -13.10
C THR A 60 -12.96 -3.02 -12.38
N PRO A 61 -12.49 -3.64 -11.29
CA PRO A 61 -13.31 -4.58 -10.52
C PRO A 61 -14.45 -3.83 -9.84
N TYR A 62 -15.63 -4.46 -9.79
CA TYR A 62 -16.75 -3.97 -9.00
C TYR A 62 -16.37 -3.94 -7.52
N ARG A 63 -16.76 -2.86 -6.84
CA ARG A 63 -16.43 -2.63 -5.43
C ARG A 63 -17.66 -2.22 -4.65
N CYS A 64 -17.66 -2.52 -3.36
CA CYS A 64 -18.71 -2.09 -2.45
C CYS A 64 -18.69 -0.57 -2.31
N GLN A 65 -19.83 0.04 -2.61
CA GLN A 65 -20.10 1.47 -2.54
C GLN A 65 -21.25 1.75 -1.58
N LYS A 66 -21.33 3.02 -1.19
CA LYS A 66 -22.35 3.51 -0.27
C LYS A 66 -23.74 3.44 -0.89
#